data_AF-A0A1X2I591-F1
#
_entry.id   AF-A0A1X2I591-F1
#
_cell.length_a   1.000
_cell.length_b   1.000
_cell.length_c   1.000
_cell.angle_alpha   90.00
_cell.angle_beta   90.00
_cell.angle_gamma   90.00
#
_symmetry.space_group_name_H-M   'P 1'
#
loop_
_entity.id
_entity.type
_entity.pdbx_description
1 polymer ?
#
loop_
_entity_poly.entity_id
_entity_poly.type
_entity_poly.pdbx_seq_one_letter_code
_entity_poly.pdbx_strand_id
1 'polypeptide(L)'
;MSSIRTIALSILHRYQQHGSHFSSVDSILTFTEFRSDYGVYQGNHLTDADLWLLLRYMTCQYGLGVDSNVRGYGRSHVAIKFPEHNENSITATTTTNNTNSIIMDPPPTNTISSTQINESDKAIISLKTTCKALHDQVNKLQLQLESAVKQSLSYSSKQQKPQALYAVKRKLQLEQILNRRLQSLETMETLLLKIDASHNDIQIIQAFNMGVASLKQIFNDNGLTVTSVDETMLNMQTTLEEHERVEEAMTNGQQYIFTAMGRSNKINEDDNDDVEENIQQVSDNNRLTLPRIASQEKRTRNDLEDDDDNAHLSEIPPPPPSATPNSELARLHAIFSALPQIPSDPPRSKQRRLRQLA
;
A
#
# COMPACT_ATOMS: atom_id res chain seq x y z
N MET A 1 25.71 -7.63 36.04
CA MET A 1 24.87 -8.39 35.08
C MET A 1 23.71 -7.50 34.71
N SER A 2 23.53 -7.22 33.42
CA SER A 2 22.39 -6.42 32.95
C SER A 2 21.11 -7.22 33.16
N SER A 3 20.05 -6.57 33.64
CA SER A 3 18.76 -7.24 33.85
C SER A 3 18.17 -7.66 32.50
N ILE A 4 17.42 -8.77 32.47
CA ILE A 4 16.66 -9.21 31.29
C ILE A 4 15.78 -8.09 30.73
N ARG A 5 15.24 -7.24 31.62
CA ARG A 5 14.46 -6.06 31.26
C ARG A 5 15.29 -5.05 30.46
N THR A 6 16.52 -4.78 30.90
CA THR A 6 17.42 -3.84 30.22
C THR A 6 17.79 -4.33 28.83
N ILE A 7 18.04 -5.63 28.69
CA ILE A 7 18.34 -6.26 27.41
C ILE A 7 17.10 -6.19 26.49
N ALA A 8 15.92 -6.55 26.99
CA ALA A 8 14.67 -6.51 26.22
C ALA A 8 14.34 -5.09 25.73
N LEU A 9 14.48 -4.08 26.60
CA LEU A 9 14.29 -2.68 26.22
C LEU A 9 15.29 -2.22 25.18
N SER A 10 16.56 -2.64 25.29
CA SER A 10 17.57 -2.29 24.29
C SER A 10 17.27 -2.88 22.91
N ILE A 11 16.71 -4.09 22.88
CA ILE A 11 16.32 -4.76 21.64
C ILE A 11 15.10 -4.09 21.03
N LEU A 12 14.09 -3.78 21.85
CA LEU A 12 12.91 -3.04 21.40
C LEU A 12 13.30 -1.66 20.85
N HIS A 13 14.14 -0.93 21.57
CA HIS A 13 14.63 0.38 21.16
C HIS A 13 15.45 0.29 19.87
N ARG A 14 16.34 -0.70 19.75
CA ARG A 14 17.11 -0.91 18.52
C ARG A 14 16.20 -1.27 17.35
N TYR A 15 15.21 -2.14 17.56
CA TYR A 15 14.19 -2.45 16.57
C TYR A 15 13.43 -1.19 16.13
N GLN A 16 13.00 -0.35 17.08
CA GLN A 16 12.31 0.92 16.81
C GLN A 16 13.19 1.97 16.11
N GLN A 17 14.48 2.03 16.43
CA GLN A 17 15.42 2.95 15.76
C GLN A 17 15.68 2.56 14.31
N HIS A 18 15.74 1.26 14.03
CA HIS A 18 15.73 0.76 12.66
C HIS A 18 14.32 0.93 12.01
N GLY A 19 13.29 1.16 12.84
CA GLY A 19 11.85 1.35 12.55
C GLY A 19 11.49 2.28 11.40
N SER A 20 12.25 3.37 11.21
CA SER A 20 11.91 4.39 10.21
C SER A 20 12.03 3.91 8.75
N HIS A 21 12.54 2.69 8.52
CA HIS A 21 12.70 2.09 7.19
C HIS A 21 12.19 0.64 7.11
N PHE A 22 11.41 0.15 8.09
CA PHE A 22 10.98 -1.25 8.05
C PHE A 22 10.01 -1.52 6.91
N SER A 23 10.49 -2.35 5.98
CA SER A 23 9.66 -3.13 5.08
C SER A 23 8.66 -3.97 5.87
N SER A 24 7.44 -4.17 5.35
CA SER A 24 6.49 -5.12 5.96
C SER A 24 7.09 -6.53 6.10
N VAL A 25 8.06 -6.87 5.25
CA VAL A 25 8.78 -8.14 5.22
C VAL A 25 9.80 -8.27 6.36
N ASP A 26 10.28 -7.14 6.88
CA ASP A 26 11.26 -7.09 7.95
C ASP A 26 10.61 -7.06 9.34
N SER A 27 9.29 -6.80 9.40
CA SER A 27 8.53 -6.87 10.67
C SER A 27 8.48 -8.27 11.27
N ILE A 28 8.75 -9.30 10.45
CA ILE A 28 8.81 -10.69 10.86
C ILE A 28 10.21 -11.29 10.66
N LEU A 29 10.70 -11.91 11.73
CA LEU A 29 12.02 -12.51 11.80
C LEU A 29 11.93 -14.01 12.07
N THR A 30 12.86 -14.76 11.50
CA THR A 30 13.18 -16.10 11.98
C THR A 30 14.01 -16.01 13.26
N PHE A 31 14.00 -17.06 14.09
CA PHE A 31 14.92 -17.11 15.25
C PHE A 31 16.40 -16.98 14.86
N THR A 32 16.79 -17.45 13.68
CA THR A 32 18.15 -17.26 13.17
C THR A 32 18.48 -15.80 12.86
N GLU A 33 17.52 -15.05 12.31
CA GLU A 33 17.67 -13.60 12.06
C GLU A 33 17.69 -12.85 13.39
N PHE A 34 16.74 -13.13 14.29
CA PHE A 34 16.72 -12.55 15.62
C PHE A 34 18.03 -12.77 16.38
N ARG A 35 18.60 -13.98 16.31
CA ARG A 35 19.91 -14.28 16.89
C ARG A 35 21.04 -13.52 16.22
N SER A 36 21.01 -13.36 14.90
CA SER A 36 22.02 -12.59 14.17
C SER A 36 21.99 -11.12 14.60
N ASP A 37 20.79 -10.56 14.72
CA ASP A 37 20.62 -9.12 14.95
C ASP A 37 20.80 -8.75 16.43
N TYR A 38 20.30 -9.59 17.33
CA TYR A 38 20.20 -9.30 18.77
C TYR A 38 20.99 -10.25 19.66
N GLY A 39 21.71 -11.22 19.09
CA GLY A 39 22.51 -12.19 19.84
C GLY A 39 23.76 -11.61 20.50
N VAL A 40 24.09 -10.35 20.25
CA VAL A 40 25.23 -9.65 20.87
C VAL A 40 24.71 -8.45 21.66
N TYR A 41 25.00 -8.43 22.96
CA TYR A 41 24.67 -7.32 23.84
C TYR A 41 25.90 -6.87 24.61
N GLN A 42 26.28 -5.60 24.46
CA GLN A 42 27.46 -4.99 25.10
C GLN A 42 28.76 -5.81 24.88
N GLY A 43 28.92 -6.39 23.69
CA GLY A 43 30.09 -7.22 23.33
C GLY A 43 30.04 -8.67 23.80
N ASN A 44 29.01 -9.07 24.55
CA ASN A 44 28.81 -10.45 24.98
C ASN A 44 27.81 -11.18 24.08
N HIS A 45 28.12 -12.43 23.73
CA HIS A 45 27.21 -13.30 22.99
C HIS A 45 26.21 -13.94 23.94
N LEU A 46 24.93 -13.71 23.68
CA LEU A 46 23.82 -14.37 24.38
C LEU A 46 23.71 -15.82 23.89
N THR A 47 23.49 -16.76 24.81
CA THR A 47 23.23 -18.15 24.44
C THR A 47 21.82 -18.31 23.90
N ASP A 48 21.54 -19.42 23.22
CA ASP A 48 20.18 -19.70 22.73
C ASP A 48 19.17 -19.78 23.89
N ALA A 49 19.59 -20.26 25.08
CA ALA A 49 18.75 -20.27 26.27
C ALA A 49 18.43 -18.85 26.76
N ASP A 50 19.41 -17.94 26.75
CA ASP A 50 19.21 -16.54 27.12
C ASP A 50 18.25 -15.84 26.15
N LEU A 51 18.40 -16.10 24.85
CA LEU A 51 17.52 -15.56 23.81
C LEU A 51 16.09 -16.09 23.93
N TRP A 52 15.90 -17.37 24.25
CA TRP A 52 14.56 -17.91 24.52
C TRP A 52 13.94 -17.33 25.78
N LEU A 53 14.73 -17.15 26.85
CA LEU A 53 14.26 -16.51 28.07
C LEU A 53 13.83 -15.07 27.80
N LEU A 54 14.61 -14.36 26.98
CA LEU A 54 14.31 -13.01 26.54
C LEU A 54 13.03 -12.95 25.68
N LEU A 55 12.88 -13.83 24.68
CA LEU A 55 11.66 -13.90 23.85
C LEU A 55 10.43 -14.17 24.72
N ARG A 56 10.52 -15.12 25.65
CA ARG A 56 9.44 -15.40 26.61
C ARG A 56 9.10 -14.18 27.45
N TYR A 57 10.12 -13.48 27.97
CA TYR A 57 9.93 -12.24 28.71
C TYR A 57 9.24 -11.18 27.84
N MET A 58 9.66 -11.01 26.58
CA MET A 58 9.12 -10.02 25.67
C MET A 58 7.70 -10.33 25.20
N THR A 59 7.35 -11.60 25.00
CA THR A 59 5.97 -12.01 24.74
C THR A 59 5.05 -11.66 25.91
N CYS A 60 5.50 -11.88 27.15
CA CYS A 60 4.71 -11.56 28.34
C CYS A 60 4.60 -10.06 28.62
N GLN A 61 5.66 -9.28 28.39
CA GLN A 61 5.75 -7.88 28.85
C GLN A 61 5.53 -6.84 27.76
N TYR A 62 5.69 -7.22 26.49
CA TYR A 62 5.63 -6.29 25.34
C TYR A 62 4.75 -6.78 24.20
N GLY A 63 4.02 -7.90 24.37
CA GLY A 63 3.10 -8.40 23.34
C GLY A 63 3.79 -8.91 22.07
N LEU A 64 5.04 -9.36 22.17
CA LEU A 64 5.79 -9.95 21.06
C LEU A 64 5.12 -11.25 20.57
N GLY A 65 4.85 -11.33 19.27
CA GLY A 65 4.29 -12.51 18.62
C GLY A 65 5.37 -13.57 18.37
N VAL A 66 5.14 -14.80 18.83
CA VAL A 66 6.06 -15.93 18.58
C VAL A 66 5.25 -17.16 18.17
N ASP A 67 5.61 -17.77 17.04
CA ASP A 67 5.05 -19.03 16.56
C ASP A 67 6.21 -19.98 16.24
N SER A 68 6.28 -21.11 16.95
CA SER A 68 7.38 -22.05 16.84
C SER A 68 7.26 -23.03 15.67
N ASN A 69 6.13 -23.05 14.95
CA ASN A 69 5.84 -24.06 13.95
C ASN A 69 5.44 -23.47 12.59
N VAL A 70 6.18 -22.46 12.13
CA VAL A 70 6.00 -21.92 10.78
C VAL A 70 6.80 -22.74 9.78
N ARG A 71 6.15 -23.29 8.75
CA ARG A 71 6.84 -24.08 7.72
C ARG A 71 7.54 -23.15 6.72
N GLY A 72 8.83 -23.38 6.50
CA GLY A 72 9.64 -22.68 5.50
C GLY A 72 10.69 -23.63 4.92
N TYR A 73 10.89 -23.58 3.60
CA TYR A 73 11.78 -24.48 2.84
C TYR A 73 11.91 -25.91 3.40
N GLY A 74 10.79 -26.62 3.56
CA GLY A 74 10.76 -28.02 4.03
C GLY A 74 11.15 -28.25 5.49
N ARG A 75 11.28 -27.20 6.31
CA ARG A 75 11.61 -27.26 7.74
C ARG A 75 10.65 -26.38 8.55
N SER A 76 10.59 -26.60 9.86
CA SER A 76 9.89 -25.70 10.78
C SER A 76 10.85 -24.61 11.26
N HIS A 77 10.33 -23.39 11.30
CA HIS A 77 11.00 -22.19 11.75
C HIS A 77 10.18 -21.54 12.87
N VAL A 78 10.90 -20.87 13.78
CA VAL A 78 10.29 -20.00 14.77
C VAL A 78 10.17 -18.62 14.13
N ALA A 79 8.94 -18.14 14.00
CA ALA A 79 8.60 -16.80 13.56
C ALA A 79 8.45 -15.88 14.77
N ILE A 80 9.01 -14.69 14.68
CA ILE A 80 9.02 -13.66 15.71
C ILE A 80 8.53 -12.37 15.05
N LYS A 81 7.45 -11.80 15.58
CA LYS A 81 6.86 -10.56 15.07
C LYS A 81 6.78 -9.53 16.18
N PHE A 82 7.29 -8.33 15.91
CA PHE A 82 7.18 -7.21 16.82
C PHE A 82 5.81 -6.51 16.68
N PRO A 83 5.28 -5.96 17.77
CA PRO A 83 4.06 -5.15 17.70
C PRO A 83 4.31 -3.91 16.84
N GLU A 84 3.39 -3.65 15.91
CA GLU A 84 3.37 -2.40 15.17
C GLU A 84 3.00 -1.26 16.12
N HIS A 85 3.68 -0.12 15.96
CA HIS A 85 3.30 1.11 16.65
C HIS A 85 1.98 1.62 16.09
N ASN A 86 0.87 1.13 16.63
CA ASN A 86 -0.41 1.80 16.44
C ASN A 86 -0.37 3.09 17.28
N GLU A 87 -0.13 4.23 16.64
CA GLU A 87 -0.26 5.56 17.29
C GLU A 87 -1.67 5.77 17.90
N ASN A 88 -2.65 4.96 17.50
CA ASN A 88 -4.02 5.01 18.00
C ASN A 88 -4.20 4.43 19.43
N SER A 89 -3.17 3.83 20.03
CA SER A 89 -3.25 3.32 21.40
C SER A 89 -2.74 4.30 22.47
N ILE A 90 -2.25 5.48 22.08
CA ILE A 90 -1.77 6.52 23.02
C ILE A 90 -2.84 7.61 23.17
N THR A 91 -4.04 7.23 23.58
CA THR A 91 -5.03 8.17 24.12
C THR A 91 -5.57 7.65 25.44
N ALA A 92 -4.68 7.42 26.41
CA ALA A 92 -5.08 7.35 27.80
C ALA A 92 -3.94 7.83 28.71
N THR A 93 -4.27 8.84 29.53
CA THR A 93 -3.55 9.33 30.71
C THR A 93 -2.41 10.33 30.50
N THR A 94 -2.77 11.55 30.09
CA THR A 94 -2.18 12.75 30.72
C THR A 94 -3.20 13.33 31.69
N THR A 95 -3.40 12.63 32.82
CA THR A 95 -4.07 13.24 33.97
C THR A 95 -3.00 14.02 34.72
N THR A 96 -3.15 15.35 34.71
CA THR A 96 -2.41 16.30 35.54
C THR A 96 -2.63 15.94 37.01
N ASN A 97 -1.62 15.33 37.64
CA ASN A 97 -1.64 15.03 39.07
C ASN A 97 -1.14 16.26 39.85
N ASN A 98 -2.07 16.94 40.53
CA ASN A 98 -1.74 17.70 41.73
C ASN A 98 -2.27 16.93 42.95
N THR A 99 -1.51 17.00 44.03
CA THR A 99 -1.76 16.55 45.41
C THR A 99 -1.28 15.14 45.83
N ASN A 100 -0.23 15.20 46.65
CA ASN A 100 0.27 14.27 47.66
C ASN A 100 -0.69 13.14 48.11
N SER A 101 -0.28 11.88 47.88
CA SER A 101 -0.41 10.78 48.84
C SER A 101 0.44 9.59 48.38
N ILE A 102 1.34 9.14 49.26
CA ILE A 102 2.20 7.98 49.09
C ILE A 102 1.36 6.74 49.42
N ILE A 103 0.90 6.01 48.40
CA ILE A 103 0.47 4.61 48.51
C ILE A 103 1.17 3.86 47.37
N MET A 104 2.03 2.90 47.74
CA MET A 104 2.64 1.94 46.81
C MET A 104 1.56 0.97 46.34
N ASP A 105 0.93 1.27 45.21
CA ASP A 105 0.19 0.28 44.42
C ASP A 105 1.15 -0.41 43.43
N PRO A 106 0.99 -1.72 43.16
CA PRO A 106 1.79 -2.44 42.17
C PRO A 106 1.51 -1.88 40.77
N PRO A 107 2.50 -1.92 39.84
CA PRO A 107 2.35 -1.28 38.53
C PRO A 107 1.21 -1.93 37.75
N PRO A 108 0.41 -1.15 36.99
CA PRO A 108 -0.68 -1.70 36.20
C PRO A 108 -0.09 -2.66 35.16
N THR A 109 -0.49 -3.93 35.24
CA THR A 109 -0.42 -4.88 34.13
C THR A 109 -1.26 -4.33 32.98
N ASN A 110 -0.65 -3.46 32.18
CA ASN A 110 -1.19 -3.09 30.89
C ASN A 110 -1.06 -4.36 30.03
N THR A 111 -2.16 -5.08 29.88
CA THR A 111 -2.25 -6.28 29.06
C THR A 111 -2.10 -5.84 27.60
N ILE A 112 -0.85 -5.70 27.14
CA ILE A 112 -0.53 -5.37 25.76
C ILE A 112 -1.07 -6.53 24.91
N SER A 113 -1.94 -6.20 23.96
CA SER A 113 -2.49 -7.15 22.99
C SER A 113 -1.33 -7.87 22.29
N SER A 114 -1.22 -9.18 22.50
CA SER A 114 -0.19 -9.98 21.86
C SER A 114 -0.34 -9.93 20.35
N THR A 115 0.73 -9.58 19.65
CA THR A 115 0.74 -9.57 18.18
C THR A 115 0.61 -10.99 17.68
N GLN A 116 -0.47 -11.32 17.00
CA GLN A 116 -0.66 -12.65 16.42
C GLN A 116 0.06 -12.74 15.06
N ILE A 117 0.71 -13.88 14.83
CA ILE A 117 1.32 -14.20 13.53
C ILE A 117 0.23 -14.71 12.59
N ASN A 118 0.03 -13.99 11.49
CA ASN A 118 -1.02 -14.25 10.51
C ASN A 118 -0.53 -15.14 9.36
N GLU A 119 -1.42 -15.49 8.43
CA GLU A 119 -1.06 -16.33 7.27
C GLU A 119 -0.09 -15.62 6.31
N SER A 120 -0.24 -14.30 6.11
CA SER A 120 0.70 -13.47 5.35
C SER A 120 2.11 -13.53 5.93
N ASP A 121 2.22 -13.46 7.26
CA ASP A 121 3.46 -13.53 7.99
C ASP A 121 4.16 -14.89 7.78
N LYS A 122 3.38 -15.98 7.80
CA LYS A 122 3.90 -17.34 7.52
C LYS A 122 4.38 -17.48 6.08
N ALA A 123 3.66 -16.91 5.12
CA ALA A 123 4.07 -16.90 3.72
C ALA A 123 5.40 -16.14 3.52
N ILE A 124 5.57 -14.99 4.20
CA ILE A 124 6.83 -14.23 4.18
C ILE A 124 7.99 -15.07 4.72
N ILE A 125 7.83 -15.76 5.85
CA ILE A 125 8.86 -16.66 6.39
C ILE A 125 9.20 -17.77 5.39
N SER A 126 8.19 -18.37 4.75
CA SER A 126 8.41 -19.40 3.74
C SER A 126 9.21 -18.87 2.55
N LEU A 127 8.92 -17.66 2.08
CA LEU A 127 9.66 -16.99 1.01
C LEU A 127 11.10 -16.66 1.43
N LYS A 128 11.31 -16.04 2.60
CA LYS A 128 12.65 -15.68 3.13
C LYS A 128 13.54 -16.91 3.28
N THR A 129 13.01 -17.97 3.88
CA THR A 129 13.74 -19.22 4.09
C THR A 129 14.06 -19.94 2.76
N THR A 130 13.16 -19.85 1.78
CA THR A 130 13.40 -20.36 0.42
C THR A 130 14.49 -19.56 -0.29
N CYS A 131 14.48 -18.22 -0.20
CA CYS A 131 15.53 -17.36 -0.76
C CYS A 131 16.90 -17.73 -0.16
N LYS A 132 16.98 -17.86 1.17
CA LYS A 132 18.21 -18.28 1.85
C LYS A 132 18.72 -19.62 1.34
N ALA A 133 17.84 -20.62 1.23
CA ALA A 133 18.22 -21.94 0.73
C ALA A 133 18.65 -21.93 -0.74
N LEU A 134 18.04 -21.09 -1.58
CA LEU A 134 18.45 -20.89 -2.97
C LEU A 134 19.83 -20.21 -3.04
N HIS A 135 20.08 -19.21 -2.21
CA HIS A 135 21.38 -18.54 -2.12
C HIS A 135 22.50 -19.52 -1.74
N ASP A 136 22.27 -20.36 -0.73
CA ASP A 136 23.20 -21.43 -0.33
C ASP A 136 23.47 -22.42 -1.47
N GLN A 137 22.44 -22.78 -2.24
CA GLN A 137 22.57 -23.66 -3.41
C GLN A 137 23.36 -23.01 -4.54
N VAL A 138 23.10 -21.73 -4.82
CA VAL A 138 23.83 -20.93 -5.81
C VAL A 138 25.31 -20.90 -5.45
N ASN A 139 25.65 -20.56 -4.20
CA ASN A 139 27.02 -20.52 -3.72
C ASN A 139 27.71 -21.89 -3.85
N LYS A 140 27.01 -22.97 -3.48
CA LYS A 140 27.54 -24.33 -3.64
C LYS A 140 27.78 -24.71 -5.11
N LEU A 141 26.86 -24.34 -6.01
CA LEU A 141 26.97 -24.61 -7.44
C LEU A 141 28.13 -23.82 -8.07
N GLN A 142 28.34 -22.57 -7.66
CA GLN A 142 29.48 -21.75 -8.10
C GLN A 142 30.81 -22.38 -7.69
N LEU A 143 30.95 -22.82 -6.43
CA LEU A 143 32.15 -23.53 -5.98
C LEU A 143 32.41 -24.83 -6.76
N GLN A 144 31.34 -25.58 -7.08
CA GLN A 144 31.45 -26.78 -7.90
C GLN A 144 31.85 -26.46 -9.35
N LEU A 145 31.35 -25.36 -9.90
CA LEU A 145 31.71 -24.87 -11.23
C LEU A 145 33.20 -24.53 -11.30
N GLU A 146 33.71 -23.77 -10.34
CA GLU A 146 35.13 -23.44 -10.25
C GLU A 146 36.01 -24.69 -10.17
N SER A 147 35.60 -25.68 -9.38
CA SER A 147 36.31 -26.96 -9.29
C SER A 147 36.32 -27.71 -10.63
N ALA A 148 35.19 -27.75 -11.35
CA ALA A 148 35.11 -28.38 -12.66
C ALA A 148 36.01 -27.68 -13.70
N VAL A 149 36.09 -26.34 -13.66
CA VAL A 149 37.01 -25.56 -14.50
C VAL A 149 38.47 -25.88 -14.17
N LYS A 150 38.85 -25.88 -12.88
CA LYS A 150 40.21 -26.24 -12.44
C LYS A 150 40.60 -27.67 -12.88
N GLN A 151 39.69 -28.63 -12.74
CA GLN A 151 39.90 -30.00 -13.20
C GLN A 151 40.08 -30.08 -14.71
N SER A 152 39.25 -29.38 -15.48
CA SER A 152 39.35 -29.34 -16.95
C SER A 152 40.72 -28.84 -17.40
N LEU A 153 41.20 -27.74 -16.81
CA LEU A 153 42.53 -27.18 -17.08
C LEU A 153 43.66 -28.16 -16.73
N SER A 154 43.59 -28.81 -15.55
CA SER A 154 44.56 -29.81 -15.12
C SER A 154 44.59 -31.04 -16.04
N TYR A 155 43.45 -31.53 -16.52
CA TYR A 155 43.41 -32.66 -17.44
C TYR A 155 43.92 -32.27 -18.83
N SER A 156 43.62 -31.04 -19.27
CA SER A 156 44.14 -30.49 -20.52
C SER A 156 45.66 -30.39 -20.52
N SER A 157 46.27 -29.87 -19.44
CA SER A 157 47.72 -29.77 -19.30
C SER A 157 48.43 -31.14 -19.27
N LYS A 158 47.74 -32.17 -18.76
CA LYS A 158 48.20 -33.56 -18.75
C LYS A 158 47.91 -34.34 -20.04
N GLN A 159 47.38 -33.68 -21.08
CA GLN A 159 46.95 -34.29 -22.35
C GLN A 159 45.89 -35.40 -22.21
N GLN A 160 45.15 -35.41 -21.09
CA GLN A 160 44.08 -36.37 -20.80
C GLN A 160 42.75 -35.90 -21.41
N LYS A 161 42.64 -35.98 -22.73
CA LYS A 161 41.51 -35.45 -23.51
C LYS A 161 40.12 -35.96 -23.06
N PRO A 162 39.90 -37.26 -22.82
CA PRO A 162 38.57 -37.75 -22.39
C PRO A 162 38.12 -37.16 -21.06
N GLN A 163 39.04 -37.04 -20.09
CA GLN A 163 38.77 -36.48 -18.76
C GLN A 163 38.52 -34.97 -18.83
N ALA A 164 39.28 -34.25 -19.66
CA ALA A 164 39.05 -32.82 -19.90
C ALA A 164 37.66 -32.57 -20.52
N LEU A 165 37.27 -33.36 -21.52
CA LEU A 165 35.94 -33.26 -22.16
C LEU A 165 34.81 -33.58 -21.17
N TYR A 166 34.97 -34.60 -20.33
CA TYR A 166 34.02 -34.91 -19.27
C TYR A 166 33.84 -33.73 -18.30
N ALA A 167 34.95 -33.12 -17.86
CA ALA A 167 34.91 -31.97 -16.95
C ALA A 167 34.20 -30.76 -17.59
N VAL A 168 34.40 -30.49 -18.89
CA VAL A 168 33.68 -29.44 -19.63
C VAL A 168 32.17 -29.74 -19.73
N LYS A 169 31.80 -30.99 -20.04
CA LYS A 169 30.37 -31.38 -20.08
C LYS A 169 29.70 -31.21 -18.71
N ARG A 170 30.39 -31.62 -17.64
CA ARG A 170 29.93 -31.43 -16.26
C ARG A 170 29.77 -29.96 -15.90
N LYS A 171 30.72 -29.09 -16.30
CA LYS A 171 30.62 -27.64 -16.14
C LYS A 171 29.33 -27.12 -16.77
N LEU A 172 29.06 -27.46 -18.04
CA LEU A 172 27.88 -26.99 -18.76
C LEU A 172 26.56 -27.42 -18.07
N GLN A 173 26.50 -28.65 -17.55
CA GLN A 173 25.34 -29.13 -16.78
C GLN A 173 25.15 -28.33 -15.49
N LEU A 174 26.23 -28.02 -14.77
CA LEU A 174 26.18 -27.19 -13.57
C LEU A 174 25.73 -25.76 -13.87
N GLU A 175 26.17 -25.17 -15.00
CA GLU A 175 25.75 -23.84 -15.45
C GLU A 175 24.24 -23.79 -15.72
N GLN A 176 23.68 -24.82 -16.36
CA GLN A 176 22.23 -24.91 -16.59
C GLN A 176 21.44 -24.96 -15.28
N ILE A 177 21.91 -25.73 -14.30
CA ILE A 177 21.25 -25.81 -12.98
C ILE A 177 21.39 -24.47 -12.24
N LEU A 178 22.58 -23.86 -12.27
CA LEU A 178 22.84 -22.56 -11.66
C LEU A 178 21.92 -21.49 -12.23
N ASN A 179 21.77 -21.41 -13.56
CA ASN A 179 20.91 -20.44 -14.21
C ASN A 179 19.45 -20.59 -13.76
N ARG A 180 18.92 -21.83 -13.73
CA ARG A 180 17.57 -22.11 -13.21
C ARG A 180 17.40 -21.69 -11.75
N ARG A 181 18.43 -21.89 -10.91
CA ARG A 181 18.40 -21.49 -9.50
C ARG A 181 18.44 -19.97 -9.33
N LEU A 182 19.23 -19.27 -10.13
CA LEU A 182 19.26 -17.80 -10.15
C LEU A 182 17.91 -17.21 -10.59
N GLN A 183 17.28 -17.74 -11.64
CA GLN A 183 15.94 -17.31 -12.06
C GLN A 183 14.89 -17.53 -10.97
N SER A 184 14.96 -18.68 -10.27
CA SER A 184 14.07 -18.96 -9.13
C SER A 184 14.30 -17.97 -8.00
N LEU A 185 15.56 -17.64 -7.70
CA LEU A 185 15.93 -16.68 -6.65
C LEU A 185 15.40 -15.28 -6.98
N GLU A 186 15.65 -14.79 -8.19
CA GLU A 186 15.15 -13.49 -8.68
C GLU A 186 13.63 -13.41 -8.57
N THR A 187 12.92 -14.48 -8.94
CA THR A 187 11.45 -14.53 -8.83
C THR A 187 11.00 -14.38 -7.38
N MET A 188 11.64 -15.08 -6.44
CA MET A 188 11.27 -15.04 -5.02
C MET A 188 11.62 -13.70 -4.37
N GLU A 189 12.77 -13.10 -4.70
CA GLU A 189 13.17 -11.77 -4.23
C GLU A 189 12.23 -10.68 -4.77
N THR A 190 11.84 -10.79 -6.04
CA THR A 190 10.84 -9.89 -6.66
C THR A 190 9.48 -10.00 -5.96
N LEU A 191 9.07 -11.20 -5.57
CA LEU A 191 7.83 -11.39 -4.80
C LEU A 191 7.90 -10.70 -3.44
N LEU A 192 9.03 -10.81 -2.72
CA LEU A 192 9.22 -10.11 -1.44
C LEU A 192 9.15 -8.59 -1.61
N LEU A 193 9.80 -8.03 -2.65
CA LEU A 193 9.73 -6.60 -2.97
C LEU A 193 8.29 -6.14 -3.28
N LYS A 194 7.53 -6.94 -4.03
CA LYS A 194 6.13 -6.64 -4.36
C LYS A 194 5.21 -6.69 -3.13
N ILE A 195 5.45 -7.63 -2.20
CA ILE A 195 4.71 -7.70 -0.94
C ILE A 195 4.92 -6.41 -0.15
N ASP A 196 6.16 -5.92 -0.09
CA ASP A 196 6.47 -4.70 0.62
C ASP A 196 5.86 -3.45 -0.03
N ALA A 197 5.99 -3.33 -1.36
CA ALA A 197 5.34 -2.26 -2.11
C ALA A 197 3.82 -2.25 -1.87
N SER A 198 3.19 -3.42 -1.88
CA SER A 198 1.74 -3.56 -1.64
C SER A 198 1.35 -3.11 -0.23
N HIS A 199 2.19 -3.36 0.79
CA HIS A 199 1.92 -2.89 2.14
C HIS A 199 1.98 -1.36 2.24
N ASN A 200 2.97 -0.74 1.59
CA ASN A 200 3.06 0.72 1.50
C ASN A 200 1.84 1.32 0.76
N ASP A 201 1.40 0.69 -0.33
CA ASP A 201 0.19 1.11 -1.06
C ASP A 201 -1.07 1.04 -0.19
N ILE A 202 -1.19 0.02 0.67
CA ILE A 202 -2.29 -0.09 1.64
C ILE A 202 -2.28 1.10 2.61
N GLN A 203 -1.12 1.49 3.13
CA GLN A 203 -0.99 2.63 4.04
C GLN A 203 -1.39 3.95 3.34
N ILE A 204 -1.00 4.12 2.08
CA ILE A 204 -1.41 5.28 1.26
C ILE A 204 -2.93 5.33 1.12
N ILE A 205 -3.57 4.19 0.78
CA ILE A 205 -5.04 4.12 0.67
C ILE A 205 -5.72 4.44 2.02
N GLN A 206 -5.16 3.98 3.14
CA GLN A 206 -5.67 4.30 4.46
C GLN A 206 -5.59 5.80 4.76
N ALA A 207 -4.47 6.46 4.44
CA ALA A 207 -4.31 7.90 4.60
C ALA A 207 -5.31 8.68 3.72
N PHE A 208 -5.54 8.26 2.47
CA PHE A 208 -6.57 8.84 1.63
C PHE A 208 -7.97 8.69 2.24
N ASN A 209 -8.31 7.50 2.75
CA ASN A 209 -9.61 7.26 3.40
C ASN A 209 -9.78 8.12 4.65
N MET A 210 -8.73 8.30 5.45
CA MET A 210 -8.73 9.21 6.61
C MET A 210 -8.94 10.67 6.19
N GLY A 211 -8.28 11.12 5.11
CA GLY A 211 -8.46 12.45 4.55
C GLY A 211 -9.89 12.69 4.06
N VAL A 212 -10.47 11.73 3.33
CA VAL A 212 -11.86 11.78 2.87
C VAL A 212 -12.84 11.80 4.06
N ALA A 213 -12.61 10.98 5.08
CA ALA A 213 -13.42 10.97 6.29
C ALA A 213 -13.36 12.32 7.02
N SER A 214 -12.18 12.92 7.13
CA SER A 214 -11.96 14.23 7.74
C SER A 214 -12.66 15.35 6.96
N LEU A 215 -12.57 15.35 5.62
CA LEU A 215 -13.28 16.29 4.77
C LEU A 215 -14.80 16.17 4.92
N LYS A 216 -15.33 14.93 4.93
CA LYS A 216 -16.76 14.68 5.18
C LYS A 216 -17.18 15.21 6.55
N GLN A 217 -16.36 15.02 7.57
CA GLN A 217 -16.63 15.56 8.90
C GLN A 217 -16.66 17.09 8.89
N ILE A 218 -15.68 17.75 8.27
CA ILE A 218 -15.66 19.23 8.15
C ILE A 218 -16.90 19.74 7.41
N PHE A 219 -17.32 19.10 6.33
CA PHE A 219 -18.54 19.48 5.61
C PHE A 219 -19.79 19.33 6.47
N ASN A 220 -19.90 18.23 7.22
CA ASN A 220 -21.03 18.02 8.12
C ASN A 220 -21.03 19.02 9.29
N ASP A 221 -19.87 19.28 9.90
CA ASP A 221 -19.71 20.19 11.05
C ASP A 221 -20.03 21.65 10.68
N ASN A 222 -19.74 22.06 9.45
CA ASN A 222 -20.07 23.39 8.94
C ASN A 222 -21.43 23.46 8.24
N GLY A 223 -22.24 22.40 8.36
CA GLY A 223 -23.56 22.33 7.75
C GLY A 223 -23.57 22.27 6.22
N LEU A 224 -22.40 22.29 5.56
CA LEU A 224 -22.16 22.25 4.11
C LEU A 224 -22.49 20.87 3.52
N THR A 225 -23.78 20.55 3.53
CA THR A 225 -24.35 19.40 2.84
C THR A 225 -24.99 19.85 1.53
N VAL A 226 -25.12 18.96 0.55
CA VAL A 226 -25.81 19.29 -0.72
C VAL A 226 -27.18 19.91 -0.46
N THR A 227 -27.92 19.36 0.51
CA THR A 227 -29.24 19.87 0.93
C THR A 227 -29.18 21.28 1.50
N SER A 228 -28.18 21.61 2.33
CA SER A 228 -28.03 22.98 2.88
C SER A 228 -27.71 24.02 1.81
N VAL A 229 -26.95 23.62 0.78
CA VAL A 229 -26.57 24.50 -0.34
C VAL A 229 -27.81 24.76 -1.19
N ASP A 230 -28.59 23.73 -1.48
CA ASP A 230 -29.86 23.85 -2.19
C ASP A 230 -30.87 24.72 -1.44
N GLU A 231 -30.99 24.54 -0.12
CA GLU A 231 -31.86 25.36 0.73
C GLU A 231 -31.41 26.83 0.75
N THR A 232 -30.10 27.09 0.84
CA THR A 232 -29.56 28.45 0.80
C THR A 232 -29.82 29.11 -0.55
N MET A 233 -29.66 28.38 -1.66
CA MET A 233 -29.96 28.89 -3.00
C MET A 233 -31.45 29.18 -3.20
N LEU A 234 -32.33 28.31 -2.68
CA LEU A 234 -33.77 28.54 -2.73
C LEU A 234 -34.18 29.77 -1.91
N ASN A 235 -33.62 29.93 -0.71
CA ASN A 235 -33.86 31.10 0.13
C ASN A 235 -33.34 32.39 -0.54
N MET A 236 -32.18 32.33 -1.20
CA MET A 236 -31.62 33.45 -1.96
C MET A 236 -32.55 33.84 -3.11
N GLN A 237 -33.00 32.87 -3.91
CA GLN A 237 -33.94 33.13 -5.01
C GLN A 237 -35.23 33.77 -4.49
N THR A 238 -35.81 33.22 -3.42
CA THR A 238 -37.03 33.77 -2.81
C THR A 238 -36.83 35.22 -2.34
N THR A 239 -35.67 35.53 -1.77
CA THR A 239 -35.33 36.87 -1.30
C THR A 239 -35.15 37.85 -2.46
N LEU A 240 -34.52 37.41 -3.57
CA LEU A 240 -34.37 38.23 -4.77
C LEU A 240 -35.72 38.51 -5.43
N GLU A 241 -36.61 37.52 -5.51
CA GLU A 241 -37.97 37.72 -6.01
C GLU A 241 -38.78 38.68 -5.12
N GLU A 242 -38.58 38.63 -3.79
CA GLU A 242 -39.20 39.58 -2.88
C GLU A 242 -38.64 40.99 -3.07
N HIS A 243 -37.33 41.13 -3.25
CA HIS A 243 -36.71 42.41 -3.57
C HIS A 243 -37.24 42.99 -4.88
N GLU A 244 -37.37 42.19 -5.94
CA GLU A 244 -37.92 42.63 -7.23
C GLU A 244 -39.36 43.12 -7.07
N ARG A 245 -40.19 42.39 -6.31
CA ARG A 245 -41.57 42.82 -5.99
C ARG A 245 -41.62 44.12 -5.21
N VAL A 246 -40.67 44.35 -4.29
CA VAL A 246 -40.57 45.62 -3.55
C VAL A 246 -40.19 46.76 -4.49
N GLU A 247 -39.20 46.57 -5.36
CA GLU A 247 -38.82 47.60 -6.34
C GLU A 247 -39.94 47.91 -7.33
N GLU A 248 -40.66 46.90 -7.80
CA GLU A 248 -41.83 47.09 -8.65
C GLU A 248 -42.91 47.88 -7.90
N ALA A 249 -43.20 47.55 -6.64
CA ALA A 249 -44.15 48.29 -5.81
C ALA A 249 -43.71 49.75 -5.55
N MET A 250 -42.42 49.98 -5.33
CA MET A 250 -41.86 51.33 -5.16
C MET A 250 -41.96 52.14 -6.46
N THR A 251 -41.61 51.54 -7.60
CA THR A 251 -41.68 52.18 -8.93
C THR A 251 -43.12 52.49 -9.31
N ASN A 252 -44.04 51.52 -9.17
CA ASN A 252 -45.45 51.70 -9.44
C ASN A 252 -46.10 52.72 -8.48
N GLY A 253 -45.70 52.72 -7.21
CA GLY A 253 -46.13 53.72 -6.23
C GLY A 253 -45.65 55.13 -6.60
N GLN A 254 -44.39 55.25 -7.04
CA GLN A 254 -43.81 56.51 -7.50
C GLN A 254 -44.49 57.02 -8.78
N GLN A 255 -44.83 56.12 -9.70
CA GLN A 255 -45.59 56.44 -10.92
C GLN A 255 -47.03 56.88 -10.62
N TYR A 256 -47.68 56.24 -9.64
CA TYR A 256 -49.02 56.64 -9.17
C TYR A 256 -49.00 58.02 -8.52
N ILE A 257 -48.00 58.32 -7.69
CA ILE A 257 -47.81 59.65 -7.09
C ILE A 257 -47.52 60.70 -8.16
N PHE A 258 -46.67 60.39 -9.13
CA PHE A 258 -46.35 61.27 -10.27
C PHE A 258 -47.60 61.60 -11.11
N THR A 259 -48.45 60.60 -11.33
CA THR A 259 -49.72 60.75 -12.06
C THR A 259 -50.78 61.50 -11.23
N ALA A 260 -50.91 61.22 -9.93
CA ALA A 260 -51.89 61.83 -9.03
C ALA A 260 -51.56 63.28 -8.65
N MET A 261 -50.28 63.67 -8.60
CA MET A 261 -49.87 65.07 -8.38
C MET A 261 -49.97 65.93 -9.66
N GLY A 262 -50.54 65.42 -10.76
CA GLY A 262 -50.85 66.20 -11.95
C GLY A 262 -49.63 66.83 -12.63
N ARG A 263 -48.43 66.30 -12.39
CA ARG A 263 -47.20 66.83 -12.95
C ARG A 263 -46.93 66.10 -14.27
N SER A 264 -47.64 66.52 -15.32
CA SER A 264 -47.29 66.19 -16.70
C SER A 264 -45.98 66.91 -17.04
N ASN A 265 -44.85 66.38 -16.57
CA ASN A 265 -43.56 66.82 -17.05
C ASN A 265 -43.22 65.95 -18.25
N LYS A 266 -43.22 66.58 -19.43
CA LYS A 266 -42.36 66.14 -20.54
C LYS A 266 -40.95 66.02 -19.96
N ILE A 267 -40.49 64.81 -19.69
CA ILE A 267 -39.06 64.57 -19.59
C ILE A 267 -38.63 64.36 -21.03
N ASN A 268 -37.85 65.31 -21.53
CA ASN A 268 -37.23 65.23 -22.83
C ASN A 268 -36.38 63.95 -22.89
N GLU A 269 -36.37 63.29 -24.04
CA GLU A 269 -35.56 62.10 -24.36
C GLU A 269 -34.06 62.44 -24.51
N ASP A 270 -33.50 63.40 -23.76
CA ASP A 270 -32.18 64.00 -24.06
C ASP A 270 -31.09 63.79 -22.99
N ASP A 271 -31.35 63.02 -21.92
CA ASP A 271 -30.36 62.75 -20.86
C ASP A 271 -30.08 61.23 -20.65
N ASN A 272 -30.29 60.39 -21.67
CA ASN A 272 -29.95 58.95 -21.60
C ASN A 272 -28.50 58.63 -22.02
N ASP A 273 -27.72 59.59 -22.49
CA ASP A 273 -26.37 59.33 -23.02
C ASP A 273 -25.30 59.17 -21.91
N ASP A 274 -25.56 59.57 -20.66
CA ASP A 274 -24.57 59.54 -19.57
C ASP A 274 -24.70 58.35 -18.58
N VAL A 275 -25.76 57.53 -18.70
CA VAL A 275 -25.99 56.40 -17.78
C VAL A 275 -25.41 55.08 -18.33
N GLU A 276 -25.30 54.95 -19.65
CA GLU A 276 -24.74 53.76 -20.30
C GLU A 276 -23.21 53.64 -20.08
N GLU A 277 -22.50 54.77 -19.87
CA GLU A 277 -21.04 54.78 -19.64
C GLU A 277 -20.63 54.21 -18.26
N ASN A 278 -21.52 54.28 -17.25
CA ASN A 278 -21.23 53.76 -15.91
C ASN A 278 -21.55 52.26 -15.73
N ILE A 279 -22.45 51.69 -16.53
CA ILE A 279 -22.81 50.26 -16.45
C ILE A 279 -21.73 49.39 -17.13
N GLN A 280 -21.03 49.94 -18.13
CA GLN A 280 -19.91 49.24 -18.79
C GLN A 280 -18.66 49.14 -17.89
N GLN A 281 -18.44 50.09 -16.97
CA GLN A 281 -17.28 50.06 -16.07
C GLN A 281 -17.42 49.07 -14.89
N VAL A 282 -18.63 48.64 -14.54
CA VAL A 282 -18.84 47.68 -13.43
C VAL A 282 -18.71 46.22 -13.90
N SER A 283 -18.98 45.93 -15.17
CA SER A 283 -18.78 44.58 -15.74
C SER A 283 -17.29 44.21 -15.91
N ASP A 284 -16.41 45.20 -16.09
CA ASP A 284 -14.97 44.95 -16.30
C ASP A 284 -14.17 44.74 -14.99
N ASN A 285 -14.70 45.18 -13.84
CA ASN A 285 -13.98 45.16 -12.56
C ASN A 285 -14.11 43.85 -11.76
N ASN A 286 -14.96 42.90 -12.17
CA ASN A 286 -15.13 41.63 -11.44
C ASN A 286 -14.50 40.40 -12.13
N ARG A 287 -13.61 40.61 -13.10
CA ARG A 287 -12.83 39.52 -13.72
C ARG A 287 -11.51 39.30 -12.96
N LEU A 288 -11.60 38.83 -11.73
CA LEU A 288 -10.45 38.27 -11.01
C LEU A 288 -10.18 36.83 -11.48
N THR A 289 -8.98 36.70 -12.04
CA THR A 289 -8.33 35.58 -12.71
C THR A 289 -8.18 34.31 -11.84
N LEU A 290 -8.59 33.14 -12.37
CA LEU A 290 -8.06 31.85 -11.95
C LEU A 290 -6.82 31.46 -12.78
N PRO A 291 -5.80 30.79 -12.20
CA PRO A 291 -4.60 30.38 -12.93
C PRO A 291 -4.92 29.28 -13.94
N ARG A 292 -4.52 29.52 -15.20
CA ARG A 292 -4.63 28.59 -16.32
C ARG A 292 -3.51 27.56 -16.23
N ILE A 293 -3.83 26.33 -15.83
CA ILE A 293 -2.89 25.19 -15.96
C ILE A 293 -2.71 24.91 -17.45
N ALA A 294 -1.45 24.87 -17.87
CA ALA A 294 -1.02 24.67 -19.24
C ALA A 294 -1.35 23.23 -19.73
N SER A 295 -2.17 23.13 -20.76
CA SER A 295 -2.19 21.97 -21.65
C SER A 295 -1.34 22.33 -22.87
N GLN A 296 -0.15 21.76 -22.96
CA GLN A 296 0.69 21.84 -24.15
C GLN A 296 0.10 20.97 -25.26
N GLU A 297 -0.29 21.65 -26.34
CA GLU A 297 -0.52 21.12 -27.66
C GLU A 297 0.81 21.21 -28.45
N LYS A 298 1.16 20.16 -29.20
CA LYS A 298 1.76 20.25 -30.55
C LYS A 298 1.64 18.87 -31.20
N ARG A 299 0.71 18.69 -32.16
CA ARG A 299 0.81 19.03 -33.60
C ARG A 299 1.95 18.23 -34.24
N THR A 300 1.79 17.48 -35.32
CA THR A 300 1.14 17.82 -36.60
C THR A 300 0.86 16.56 -37.40
N ARG A 301 -0.32 16.48 -38.03
CA ARG A 301 -0.55 15.70 -39.26
C ARG A 301 -0.06 16.53 -40.45
N ASN A 302 0.66 15.90 -41.37
CA ASN A 302 0.58 16.14 -42.82
C ASN A 302 1.12 14.90 -43.54
N ASP A 303 0.47 14.63 -44.67
CA ASP A 303 0.43 13.41 -45.45
C ASP A 303 1.69 13.11 -46.30
N LEU A 304 1.91 11.83 -46.58
CA LEU A 304 1.97 11.19 -47.92
C LEU A 304 2.90 9.95 -47.94
N GLU A 305 2.29 8.83 -48.33
CA GLU A 305 2.75 7.77 -49.24
C GLU A 305 4.20 7.24 -49.16
N ASP A 306 4.33 5.93 -48.89
CA ASP A 306 4.89 5.00 -49.88
C ASP A 306 4.66 3.53 -49.47
N ASP A 307 4.55 2.71 -50.51
CA ASP A 307 4.10 1.34 -50.61
C ASP A 307 4.96 0.27 -49.90
N ASP A 308 4.28 -0.85 -49.67
CA ASP A 308 4.66 -2.22 -50.07
C ASP A 308 5.02 -3.26 -48.99
N ASP A 309 4.45 -4.43 -49.26
CA ASP A 309 4.91 -5.78 -48.96
C ASP A 309 4.79 -6.40 -47.54
N ASN A 310 3.70 -7.15 -47.41
CA ASN A 310 3.72 -8.63 -47.48
C ASN A 310 3.24 -9.39 -46.23
N ALA A 311 2.34 -10.33 -46.54
CA ALA A 311 1.65 -11.23 -45.66
C ALA A 311 2.57 -12.30 -45.04
N HIS A 312 2.30 -12.68 -43.79
CA HIS A 312 2.04 -14.10 -43.47
C HIS A 312 1.40 -14.26 -42.08
N LEU A 313 0.12 -14.62 -42.09
CA LEU A 313 -0.50 -15.37 -41.00
C LEU A 313 0.12 -16.77 -41.01
N SER A 314 0.71 -17.20 -39.90
CA SER A 314 1.14 -18.59 -39.70
C SER A 314 0.60 -19.12 -38.38
N GLU A 315 0.08 -20.34 -38.50
CA GLU A 315 -0.67 -21.11 -37.52
C GLU A 315 0.10 -21.40 -36.23
N ILE A 316 -0.67 -21.46 -35.15
CA ILE A 316 -0.25 -22.00 -33.86
C ILE A 316 -0.18 -23.53 -34.01
N PRO A 317 0.96 -24.19 -33.73
CA PRO A 317 1.05 -25.65 -33.76
C PRO A 317 0.35 -26.26 -32.53
N PRO A 318 -0.23 -27.47 -32.64
CA PRO A 318 -0.94 -28.12 -31.55
C PRO A 318 0.02 -28.56 -30.42
N PRO A 319 -0.45 -28.59 -29.16
CA PRO A 319 0.38 -28.94 -28.02
C PRO A 319 0.78 -30.43 -28.02
N PRO A 320 2.03 -30.78 -27.66
CA PRO A 320 2.45 -32.17 -27.54
C PRO A 320 1.81 -32.88 -26.32
N PRO A 321 1.59 -34.22 -26.40
CA PRO A 321 0.82 -34.97 -25.43
C PRO A 321 1.57 -35.29 -24.13
N SER A 322 0.82 -35.22 -23.05
CA SER A 322 0.98 -35.91 -21.75
C SER A 322 2.23 -35.62 -20.91
N ALA A 323 1.94 -34.98 -19.77
CA ALA A 323 2.81 -34.80 -18.63
C ALA A 323 3.41 -36.13 -18.13
N THR A 324 4.72 -36.13 -17.88
CA THR A 324 5.31 -37.12 -16.99
C THR A 324 4.87 -36.83 -15.54
N PRO A 325 4.54 -37.84 -14.74
CA PRO A 325 3.94 -37.67 -13.40
C PRO A 325 4.89 -37.08 -12.33
N ASN A 326 6.09 -36.62 -12.72
CA ASN A 326 7.13 -36.09 -11.82
C ASN A 326 7.64 -34.69 -12.19
N SER A 327 6.95 -33.95 -13.08
CA SER A 327 7.28 -32.55 -13.39
C SER A 327 6.91 -31.60 -12.24
N GLU A 328 7.78 -30.62 -11.92
CA GLU A 328 7.48 -29.55 -10.94
C GLU A 328 6.21 -28.75 -11.31
N LEU A 329 5.85 -28.72 -12.59
CA LEU A 329 4.61 -28.11 -13.07
C LEU A 329 3.36 -28.87 -12.61
N ALA A 330 3.43 -30.21 -12.53
CA ALA A 330 2.36 -31.03 -11.97
C ALA A 330 2.24 -30.84 -10.44
N ARG A 331 3.36 -30.60 -9.75
CA ARG A 331 3.37 -30.27 -8.31
C ARG A 331 2.74 -28.90 -8.04
N LEU A 332 3.04 -27.90 -8.86
CA LEU A 332 2.40 -26.58 -8.77
C LEU A 332 0.90 -26.68 -9.03
N HIS A 333 0.48 -27.44 -10.04
CA HIS A 333 -0.94 -27.64 -10.34
C HIS A 333 -1.69 -28.32 -9.18
N ALA A 334 -1.06 -29.27 -8.49
CA ALA A 334 -1.60 -29.90 -7.29
C ALA A 334 -1.75 -28.89 -6.12
N ILE A 335 -0.76 -28.01 -5.93
CA ILE A 335 -0.81 -26.95 -4.90
C ILE A 335 -1.94 -25.96 -5.19
N PHE A 336 -2.10 -25.51 -6.45
CA PHE A 336 -3.19 -24.60 -6.82
C PHE A 336 -4.57 -25.25 -6.73
N SER A 337 -4.70 -26.55 -7.02
CA SER A 337 -5.97 -27.28 -6.88
C SER A 337 -6.39 -27.57 -5.43
N ALA A 338 -5.45 -27.49 -4.48
CA ALA A 338 -5.69 -27.74 -3.05
C ALA A 338 -6.12 -26.48 -2.28
N LEU A 339 -6.16 -25.31 -2.93
CA LEU A 339 -6.69 -24.09 -2.34
C LEU A 339 -8.23 -24.18 -2.27
N PRO A 340 -8.86 -23.81 -1.14
CA PRO A 340 -10.31 -23.73 -1.05
C PRO A 340 -10.84 -22.77 -2.11
N GLN A 341 -11.67 -23.26 -3.02
CA GLN A 341 -12.40 -22.43 -3.96
C GLN A 341 -13.33 -21.51 -3.15
N ILE A 342 -13.06 -20.21 -3.18
CA ILE A 342 -13.98 -19.20 -2.63
C ILE A 342 -15.26 -19.27 -3.48
N PRO A 343 -16.45 -19.49 -2.89
CA PRO A 343 -17.69 -19.52 -3.65
C PRO A 343 -17.88 -18.18 -4.38
N SER A 344 -17.78 -18.19 -5.70
CA SER A 344 -17.94 -17.04 -6.58
C SER A 344 -19.39 -16.79 -6.97
N ASP A 345 -20.33 -16.93 -6.03
CA ASP A 345 -21.74 -16.62 -6.26
C ASP A 345 -22.27 -15.64 -5.21
N PRO A 346 -22.86 -14.50 -5.61
CA PRO A 346 -23.56 -13.61 -4.70
C PRO A 346 -24.85 -14.26 -4.19
N PRO A 347 -25.27 -14.01 -2.93
CA PRO A 347 -26.47 -14.62 -2.37
C PRO A 347 -27.73 -14.14 -3.11
N ARG A 348 -28.37 -15.04 -3.85
CA ARG A 348 -29.72 -14.88 -4.39
C ARG A 348 -30.76 -14.94 -3.26
N SER A 349 -30.88 -13.86 -2.50
CA SER A 349 -31.98 -13.69 -1.56
C SER A 349 -32.46 -12.24 -1.52
N LYS A 350 -33.08 -11.77 -2.62
CA LYS A 350 -34.01 -10.61 -2.64
C LYS A 350 -34.73 -10.37 -3.98
N GLN A 351 -35.07 -11.42 -4.75
CA GLN A 351 -35.80 -11.28 -6.02
C GLN A 351 -37.05 -12.17 -6.13
N ARG A 352 -37.75 -12.37 -5.01
CA ARG A 352 -39.05 -13.04 -5.00
C ARG A 352 -40.04 -12.34 -4.05
N ARG A 353 -40.27 -11.04 -4.26
CA ARG A 353 -41.37 -10.32 -3.61
C ARG A 353 -41.91 -9.09 -4.35
N LEU A 354 -41.91 -9.12 -5.69
CA LEU A 354 -42.48 -8.05 -6.53
C LEU A 354 -43.23 -8.58 -7.77
N ARG A 355 -43.93 -9.72 -7.62
CA ARG A 355 -44.89 -10.24 -8.63
C ARG A 355 -46.19 -10.79 -8.03
N GLN A 356 -46.61 -10.24 -6.89
CA GLN A 356 -47.97 -10.38 -6.38
C GLN A 356 -48.35 -9.03 -5.78
N LEU A 357 -48.72 -8.09 -6.66
CA LEU A 357 -49.55 -6.89 -6.46
C LEU A 357 -49.40 -6.04 -7.73
N ALA A 358 -50.11 -6.50 -8.77
CA ALA A 358 -50.59 -5.71 -9.90
C ALA A 358 -51.84 -6.44 -10.40
#